data_AF-A0A6L5YT47-F1
#
_entry.id   AF-A0A6L5YT47-F1
#
_cell.length_a   1.000
_cell.length_b   1.000
_cell.length_c   1.000
_cell.angle_alpha   90.00
_cell.angle_beta   90.00
_cell.angle_gamma   90.00
#
_symmetry.space_group_name_H-M   'P 1'
#
loop_
_entity.id
_entity.type
_entity.pdbx_description
1 polymer ?
#
loop_
_entity_poly.entity_id
_entity_poly.type
_entity_poly.pdbx_seq_one_letter_code
_entity_poly.pdbx_strand_id
1 'polypeptide(L)'
;MDEKIIAQNEQIKADPTDGMNKLDEMDLEMPEGLAFSMAMNGKAMSNFCNMTVEQRKKVIDESRTVAEKEEMTQLIDRIASNSFQG
;
A
#
# COMPACT_ATOMS: atom_id res chain seq x y z
N MET A 1 -32.05 37.12 23.08
CA MET A 1 -31.41 37.88 22.00
C MET A 1 -30.02 38.21 22.51
N ASP A 2 -29.10 37.29 22.22
CA ASP A 2 -27.99 37.51 21.27
C ASP A 2 -26.88 38.25 22.01
N GLU A 3 -25.76 37.63 22.38
CA GLU A 3 -24.53 37.70 21.58
C GLU A 3 -23.51 36.62 22.03
N LYS A 4 -23.86 35.34 21.98
CA LYS A 4 -22.86 34.25 22.16
C LYS A 4 -22.78 33.27 20.97
N ILE A 5 -23.26 33.70 19.81
CA ILE A 5 -23.20 32.93 18.55
C ILE A 5 -22.08 33.47 17.65
N ILE A 6 -20.83 33.51 18.11
CA ILE A 6 -19.71 33.84 17.21
C ILE A 6 -18.39 33.21 17.68
N ALA A 7 -18.29 31.87 17.76
CA ALA A 7 -16.98 31.21 17.88
C ALA A 7 -16.98 29.70 17.58
N GLN A 8 -17.79 29.20 16.64
CA GLN A 8 -17.69 27.78 16.25
C GLN A 8 -18.02 27.51 14.79
N ASN A 9 -17.65 28.45 13.92
CA ASN A 9 -17.44 28.22 12.50
C ASN A 9 -15.96 28.42 12.21
N GLU A 10 -15.11 27.53 12.71
CA GLU A 10 -13.75 27.41 12.19
C GLU A 10 -13.74 26.29 11.15
N GLN A 11 -13.46 26.71 9.92
CA GLN A 11 -13.46 25.90 8.72
C GLN A 11 -12.64 24.60 8.84
N ILE A 12 -13.32 23.50 8.53
CA ILE A 12 -12.93 22.49 7.52
C ILE A 12 -11.42 22.35 7.31
N LYS A 13 -10.84 21.28 7.84
CA LYS A 13 -9.91 20.43 7.07
C LYS A 13 -10.16 18.97 7.48
N ALA A 14 -11.23 18.38 6.97
CA ALA A 14 -11.05 17.01 6.49
C ALA A 14 -9.92 17.16 5.46
N ASP A 15 -8.72 16.73 5.86
CA ASP A 15 -7.55 16.86 5.03
C ASP A 15 -7.84 16.16 3.69
N PRO A 16 -7.76 16.82 2.53
CA PRO A 16 -7.96 16.19 1.23
C PRO A 16 -6.96 15.06 0.93
N THR A 17 -6.01 14.81 1.83
CA THR A 17 -5.01 13.75 1.73
C THR A 17 -5.56 12.34 1.92
N ASP A 18 -6.83 12.15 2.28
CA ASP A 18 -7.46 10.81 2.16
C ASP A 18 -7.41 10.27 0.70
N GLY A 19 -7.10 11.16 -0.27
CA GLY A 19 -6.76 10.81 -1.65
C GLY A 19 -5.34 11.15 -2.12
N MET A 20 -4.46 11.72 -1.29
CA MET A 20 -3.12 12.17 -1.68
C MET A 20 -2.10 11.93 -0.57
N ASN A 21 -1.73 10.66 -0.38
CA ASN A 21 -0.34 10.19 -0.46
C ASN A 21 -0.28 8.67 -0.29
N LYS A 22 -0.69 7.91 -1.33
CA LYS A 22 -0.42 6.46 -1.40
C LYS A 22 1.09 6.13 -1.38
N LEU A 23 1.95 7.14 -1.54
CA LEU A 23 3.41 7.05 -1.55
C LEU A 23 4.04 7.39 -0.19
N ASP A 24 3.38 8.14 0.71
CA ASP A 24 3.95 8.46 2.04
C ASP A 24 3.94 7.24 2.98
N GLU A 25 3.09 6.25 2.71
CA GLU A 25 3.13 4.95 3.40
C GLU A 25 4.14 3.97 2.80
N MET A 26 4.81 4.31 1.69
CA MET A 26 5.91 3.52 1.11
C MET A 26 7.26 3.78 1.79
N ASP A 27 7.28 4.36 2.99
CA ASP A 27 8.43 4.24 3.91
C ASP A 27 8.66 2.78 4.38
N LEU A 28 7.80 1.85 3.96
CA LEU A 28 8.14 0.44 3.87
C LEU A 28 9.14 0.25 2.73
N GLU A 29 10.44 0.31 3.04
CA GLU A 29 11.51 -0.08 2.11
C GLU A 29 11.19 -1.44 1.50
N MET A 30 10.74 -1.40 0.24
CA MET A 30 10.46 -2.57 -0.56
C MET A 30 11.79 -3.22 -0.92
N PRO A 31 11.99 -4.52 -0.62
CA PRO A 31 13.20 -5.21 -1.03
C PRO A 31 13.40 -5.08 -2.54
N GLU A 32 14.62 -4.77 -2.98
CA GLU A 32 14.91 -4.55 -4.40
C GLU A 32 14.51 -5.75 -5.28
N GLY A 33 14.68 -6.98 -4.77
CA GLY A 33 14.25 -8.19 -5.45
C GLY A 33 12.73 -8.27 -5.65
N LEU A 34 11.95 -7.79 -4.67
CA LEU A 34 10.49 -7.69 -4.78
C LEU A 34 10.12 -6.60 -5.80
N ALA A 35 10.73 -5.41 -5.70
CA ALA A 35 10.46 -4.29 -6.60
C ALA A 35 10.76 -4.67 -8.06
N PHE A 36 11.90 -5.32 -8.31
CA PHE A 36 12.27 -5.81 -9.63
C PHE A 36 11.28 -6.85 -10.15
N SER A 37 10.93 -7.84 -9.32
CA SER A 37 10.01 -8.91 -9.72
C SER A 37 8.59 -8.39 -10.00
N MET A 38 8.15 -7.38 -9.25
CA MET A 38 6.91 -6.64 -9.52
C MET A 38 6.98 -5.86 -10.83
N ALA A 39 8.09 -5.15 -11.09
CA ALA A 39 8.27 -4.42 -12.35
C ALA A 39 8.27 -5.36 -13.58
N MET A 40 8.80 -6.57 -13.43
CA MET A 40 8.74 -7.62 -14.46
C MET A 40 7.33 -8.19 -14.66
N ASN A 41 6.43 -8.05 -13.68
CA ASN A 41 5.05 -8.53 -13.74
C ASN A 41 4.05 -7.40 -13.50
N GLY A 42 3.70 -6.68 -14.57
CA GLY A 42 2.79 -5.53 -14.51
C GLY A 42 1.42 -5.83 -13.90
N LYS A 43 0.95 -7.09 -13.97
CA LYS A 43 -0.31 -7.52 -13.32
C LYS A 43 -0.15 -7.61 -11.80
N ALA A 44 0.96 -8.19 -11.33
CA ALA A 44 1.28 -8.22 -9.91
C ALA A 44 1.41 -6.81 -9.35
N MET A 45 2.14 -5.93 -10.04
CA MET A 45 2.31 -4.53 -9.63
C MET A 45 0.97 -3.79 -9.55
N SER A 46 0.11 -3.95 -10.56
CA SER A 46 -1.23 -3.35 -10.56
C SER A 46 -2.08 -3.82 -9.36
N ASN A 47 -2.08 -5.13 -9.09
CA ASN A 47 -2.80 -5.69 -7.94
C ASN A 47 -2.21 -5.22 -6.62
N PHE A 48 -0.88 -5.18 -6.49
CA PHE A 48 -0.19 -4.67 -5.31
C PHE A 48 -0.53 -3.20 -5.01
N CYS A 49 -0.59 -2.35 -6.04
CA CYS A 49 -1.01 -0.95 -5.90
C CYS A 49 -2.48 -0.79 -5.47
N ASN A 50 -3.31 -1.81 -5.73
CA ASN A 50 -4.73 -1.84 -5.33
C ASN A 50 -4.96 -2.51 -3.96
N MET A 51 -3.95 -3.16 -3.38
CA MET A 51 -4.02 -3.72 -2.02
C MET A 51 -4.11 -2.62 -0.96
N THR A 52 -4.65 -2.96 0.22
CA THR A 52 -4.61 -2.07 1.39
C THR A 52 -3.18 -1.94 1.93
N VAL A 53 -2.94 -0.94 2.77
CA VAL A 53 -1.65 -0.72 3.45
C VAL A 53 -1.17 -1.97 4.19
N GLU A 54 -2.09 -2.60 4.93
CA GLU A 54 -1.82 -3.82 5.72
C GLU A 54 -1.44 -5.00 4.82
N GLN A 55 -2.15 -5.18 3.71
CA GLN A 55 -1.84 -6.23 2.74
C GLN A 55 -0.48 -6.01 2.08
N ARG A 56 -0.19 -4.77 1.65
CA ARG A 56 1.12 -4.40 1.08
C ARG A 56 2.25 -4.66 2.08
N LYS A 57 2.04 -4.33 3.36
CA LYS A 57 3.01 -4.62 4.43
C LYS A 57 3.27 -6.11 4.58
N LYS A 58 2.22 -6.95 4.58
CA LYS A 58 2.38 -8.42 4.64
C LYS A 58 3.14 -8.97 3.45
N VAL A 59 2.88 -8.48 2.23
CA VAL A 59 3.67 -8.85 1.04
C VAL A 59 5.15 -8.51 1.23
N ILE A 60 5.45 -7.31 1.73
CA ILE A 60 6.82 -6.86 1.96
C ILE A 60 7.49 -7.73 3.04
N ASP A 61 6.81 -7.97 4.16
CA ASP A 61 7.32 -8.80 5.24
C ASP A 61 7.57 -10.25 4.76
N GLU A 62 6.65 -10.83 4.00
CA GLU A 62 6.82 -12.17 3.41
C GLU A 62 7.98 -12.21 2.43
N SER A 63 8.13 -11.20 1.57
CA SER A 63 9.24 -11.12 0.61
C SER A 63 10.62 -11.06 1.27
N ARG A 64 10.71 -10.57 2.51
CA ARG A 64 11.96 -10.55 3.29
C ARG A 64 12.34 -11.92 3.84
N THR A 65 11.38 -12.84 3.95
CA THR A 65 11.60 -14.21 4.43
C THR A 65 11.94 -15.20 3.32
N VAL A 66 11.70 -14.81 2.07
CA VAL A 66 11.99 -15.62 0.89
C VAL A 66 13.50 -15.77 0.71
N ALA A 67 13.97 -17.03 0.73
CA ALA A 67 15.37 -17.35 0.49
C ALA A 67 15.60 -17.76 -0.97
N GLU A 68 14.61 -18.40 -1.59
CA GLU A 68 14.75 -19.00 -2.92
C GLU A 68 14.03 -18.21 -4.02
N LYS A 69 14.62 -18.23 -5.22
CA LYS A 69 14.05 -17.54 -6.39
C LYS A 69 12.65 -18.06 -6.77
N GLU A 70 12.42 -19.36 -6.58
CA GLU A 70 11.15 -20.01 -6.87
C GLU A 70 10.05 -19.53 -5.93
N GLU A 71 10.36 -19.35 -4.64
CA GLU A 71 9.43 -18.81 -3.64
C GLU A 71 9.05 -17.35 -3.96
N MET A 72 10.01 -16.53 -4.41
CA MET A 72 9.72 -15.15 -4.85
C MET A 72 8.78 -15.17 -6.05
N THR A 73 9.01 -16.06 -7.00
CA THR A 73 8.15 -16.22 -8.19
C THR A 73 6.73 -16.61 -7.79
N GLN A 74 6.57 -17.57 -6.87
CA GLN A 74 5.27 -17.97 -6.35
C GLN A 74 4.56 -16.86 -5.58
N LEU A 75 5.29 -16.02 -4.84
CA LEU A 75 4.73 -14.84 -4.18
C LEU A 75 4.19 -13.85 -5.22
N ILE A 76 4.95 -13.54 -6.27
CA ILE A 76 4.51 -12.66 -7.35
C ILE A 76 3.30 -13.24 -8.09
N ASP A 77 3.27 -14.54 -8.34
CA ASP A 77 2.14 -15.20 -9.01
C ASP A 77 0.86 -15.18 -8.16
N ARG A 78 0.98 -15.33 -6.83
CA ARG A 78 -0.17 -15.16 -5.91
C ARG A 78 -0.71 -13.73 -5.95
N ILE A 79 0.16 -12.75 -6.03
CA ILE A 79 -0.23 -11.33 -6.14
C ILE A 79 -0.85 -11.06 -7.52
N ALA A 80 -0.27 -11.56 -8.60
CA ALA A 80 -0.79 -11.42 -9.98
C ALA A 80 -2.16 -12.09 -10.18
N SER A 81 -2.41 -13.19 -9.47
CA SER A 81 -3.71 -13.88 -9.47
C SER A 81 -4.74 -13.25 -8.52
N ASN A 82 -4.36 -12.22 -7.76
CA ASN A 82 -5.17 -11.60 -6.72
C ASN A 82 -5.65 -12.62 -5.66
N SER A 83 -4.88 -13.70 -5.47
CA SER A 83 -5.14 -14.76 -4.50
C SER A 83 -4.36 -14.57 -3.20
N PHE A 84 -3.61 -13.47 -3.09
CA PHE A 84 -2.89 -13.12 -1.87
C PHE A 84 -3.87 -12.75 -0.75
N GLN A 85 -4.13 -13.71 0.12
CA GLN A 85 -4.90 -13.54 1.36
C GLN A 85 -3.94 -13.36 2.54
N GLY A 86 -3.19 -12.26 2.51
CA GLY A 86 -2.34 -11.87 3.62
C GLY A 86 -3.15 -11.44 4.82
#